data_AF-A0A7X6T1A4-F1
#
_entry.id   AF-A0A7X6T1A4-F1
#
_cell.length_a   1.000
_cell.length_b   1.000
_cell.length_c   1.000
_cell.angle_alpha   90.00
_cell.angle_beta   90.00
_cell.angle_gamma   90.00
#
_symmetry.space_group_name_H-M   'P 1'
#
loop_
_entity.id
_entity.type
_entity.pdbx_description
1 polymer ?
#
loop_
_entity_poly.entity_id
_entity_poly.type
_entity_poly.pdbx_seq_one_letter_code
_entity_poly.pdbx_strand_id
1 'polypeptide(L)'
;MFKKLLSALAVIAIIGAFFYFAAQKAGVNLDFTQLYPYKDRILKGFSMTIQISIYSMILSLFLGSLLVVLKRSPFLVFQQFARAYVEIIRGTPLLVQIIFFFYIIGTA
;
A
#
# COMPACT_ATOMS: atom_id res chain seq x y z
N MET A 1 -6.25 20.43 25.34
CA MET A 1 -5.09 20.19 24.45
C MET A 1 -3.90 19.58 25.20
N PHE A 2 -3.47 20.18 26.32
CA PHE A 2 -2.35 19.70 27.15
C PHE A 2 -2.47 18.23 27.62
N LYS A 3 -3.63 17.80 28.12
CA LYS A 3 -3.86 16.40 28.56
C LYS A 3 -3.67 15.36 27.43
N LYS A 4 -4.01 15.70 26.18
CA LYS A 4 -3.83 14.82 25.01
C LYS A 4 -2.36 14.68 24.62
N LEU A 5 -1.61 15.78 24.71
CA LEU A 5 -0.17 15.79 24.48
C LEU A 5 0.55 14.94 25.54
N LEU A 6 0.17 15.11 26.80
CA LEU A 6 0.73 14.37 27.93
C LEU A 6 0.44 12.87 27.83
N SER A 7 -0.78 12.48 27.45
CA SER A 7 -1.10 11.07 27.19
C SER A 7 -0.36 10.51 25.99
N ALA A 8 -0.18 11.27 24.90
CA ALA A 8 0.57 10.81 23.73
C ALA A 8 2.05 10.57 24.08
N LEU A 9 2.67 11.48 24.83
CA LEU A 9 4.04 11.31 25.32
C LEU A 9 4.17 10.10 26.25
N ALA A 10 3.21 9.89 27.15
CA ALA A 10 3.18 8.72 28.01
C ALA A 10 3.08 7.41 27.20
N VAL A 11 2.21 7.37 26.18
CA VAL A 11 2.06 6.20 25.30
C VAL A 11 3.36 5.93 24.53
N ILE A 12 3.99 6.96 23.95
CA ILE A 12 5.27 6.81 23.24
C ILE A 12 6.36 6.29 24.19
N ALA A 13 6.43 6.84 25.41
CA ALA A 13 7.39 6.39 26.41
C ALA A 13 7.16 4.94 26.83
N ILE A 14 5.90 4.53 27.04
CA ILE A 14 5.54 3.15 27.39
C ILE A 14 5.89 2.19 26.25
N ILE A 15 5.54 2.53 25.00
CA ILE A 15 5.86 1.72 23.82
C ILE A 15 7.39 1.62 23.64
N GLY A 16 8.10 2.74 23.73
CA GLY A 16 9.56 2.77 23.64
C GLY A 16 10.22 1.93 24.73
N ALA A 17 9.77 2.05 25.98
CA ALA A 17 10.25 1.25 27.10
C ALA A 17 9.99 -0.24 26.87
N PHE A 18 8.78 -0.62 26.41
CA PHE A 18 8.45 -2.00 26.07
C PHE A 18 9.42 -2.57 25.03
N PHE A 19 9.64 -1.87 23.91
CA PHE A 19 10.57 -2.31 22.87
C PHE A 19 12.02 -2.37 23.36
N TYR A 20 12.45 -1.43 24.20
CA TYR A 20 13.79 -1.42 24.79
C TYR A 20 14.02 -2.63 25.72
N PHE A 21 13.09 -2.88 26.64
CA PHE A 21 13.16 -4.05 27.54
C PHE A 21 13.03 -5.37 26.77
N ALA A 22 12.17 -5.42 25.74
CA ALA A 22 12.04 -6.59 24.88
C ALA A 22 13.35 -6.86 24.10
N ALA A 23 13.99 -5.82 23.56
CA ALA A 23 15.26 -5.94 22.84
C ALA A 23 16.39 -6.45 23.74
N GLN A 24 16.49 -5.94 24.98
CA GLN A 24 17.48 -6.42 25.96
C GLN A 24 17.26 -7.89 26.33
N LYS A 25 16.01 -8.30 26.61
CA LYS A 25 15.69 -9.69 26.95
C LYS A 25 15.89 -10.65 25.77
N ALA A 26 15.68 -10.16 24.55
CA ALA A 26 15.92 -10.93 23.33
C ALA A 26 17.40 -11.01 22.95
N GLY A 27 18.31 -10.35 23.68
CA GLY A 27 19.74 -10.28 23.33
C GLY A 27 20.00 -9.61 21.99
N VAL A 28 19.05 -8.78 21.52
CA VAL A 28 19.12 -8.15 20.20
C VAL A 28 19.99 -6.90 20.31
N ASN A 29 21.22 -7.01 19.82
CA ASN A 29 22.04 -5.83 19.52
C ASN A 29 21.47 -5.21 18.24
N LEU A 30 21.10 -3.93 18.29
CA LEU A 30 20.63 -3.16 17.12
C LEU A 30 21.82 -2.83 16.20
N ASP A 31 22.45 -3.87 15.65
CA ASP A 31 23.60 -3.75 14.78
C ASP A 31 23.15 -3.68 13.31
N PHE A 32 23.03 -2.46 12.80
CA PHE A 32 22.68 -2.20 11.40
C PHE A 32 23.80 -2.59 10.42
N THR A 33 24.99 -2.95 10.90
CA THR A 33 26.10 -3.42 10.06
C THR A 33 25.71 -4.68 9.29
N GLN A 34 24.85 -5.53 9.87
CA GLN A 34 24.34 -6.74 9.20
C GLN A 34 23.45 -6.45 7.98
N LEU A 35 22.86 -5.24 7.92
CA LEU A 35 22.04 -4.80 6.79
C LEU A 35 22.88 -4.18 5.67
N TYR A 36 24.10 -3.74 5.97
CA TYR A 36 24.97 -3.05 5.00
C TYR A 36 25.24 -3.87 3.72
N PRO A 37 25.47 -5.20 3.76
CA PRO A 37 25.61 -6.00 2.55
C PRO A 37 24.36 -6.02 1.66
N TYR A 38 23.17 -5.74 2.21
CA TYR A 38 21.90 -5.75 1.50
C TYR A 38 21.45 -4.36 1.02
N LYS A 39 22.25 -3.31 1.25
CA LYS A 39 21.92 -1.92 0.90
C LYS A 39 21.40 -1.77 -0.53
N ASP A 40 22.03 -2.45 -1.49
CA ASP A 40 21.66 -2.35 -2.91
C ASP A 40 20.32 -3.03 -3.19
N ARG A 41 20.02 -4.15 -2.51
CA ARG A 41 18.72 -4.83 -2.62
C ARG A 41 17.60 -3.98 -2.01
N ILE A 42 17.86 -3.35 -0.87
CA ILE A 42 16.92 -2.45 -0.20
C ILE A 42 16.63 -1.24 -1.11
N LEU A 43 17.66 -0.59 -1.63
CA LEU A 43 17.52 0.54 -2.55
C LEU A 43 16.81 0.13 -3.85
N LYS A 44 17.10 -1.05 -4.38
CA LYS A 44 16.41 -1.58 -5.56
C LYS A 44 14.93 -1.83 -5.29
N GLY A 45 14.58 -2.44 -4.15
CA GLY A 45 13.19 -2.66 -3.75
C GLY A 45 12.42 -1.36 -3.52
N PHE A 46 13.07 -0.38 -2.89
CA PHE A 46 12.53 0.96 -2.70
C PHE A 46 12.28 1.66 -4.04
N SER A 47 13.27 1.67 -4.93
CA SER A 47 13.13 2.26 -6.26
C SER A 47 12.02 1.59 -7.07
N MET A 48 11.92 0.25 -7.00
CA MET A 48 10.86 -0.50 -7.67
C MET A 48 9.47 -0.13 -7.12
N THR A 49 9.33 0.05 -5.80
CA THR A 49 8.07 0.50 -5.18
C THR A 49 7.65 1.87 -5.72
N ILE A 50 8.60 2.81 -5.81
CA ILE A 50 8.34 4.14 -6.38
C ILE A 50 7.91 4.04 -7.83
N GLN A 51 8.65 3.28 -8.65
CA GLN A 51 8.35 3.12 -10.07
C GLN A 51 6.94 2.56 -10.28
N ILE A 52 6.61 1.44 -9.64
CA ILE A 52 5.28 0.83 -9.75
C ILE A 52 4.21 1.81 -9.26
N SER A 53 4.42 2.47 -8.13
CA SER A 53 3.43 3.43 -7.58
C SER A 53 3.14 4.57 -8.55
N ILE A 54 4.18 5.16 -9.16
CA ILE A 54 4.01 6.26 -10.12
C ILE A 54 3.26 5.78 -11.37
N TYR A 55 3.67 4.66 -11.96
CA TYR A 55 3.01 4.15 -13.17
C TYR A 55 1.56 3.74 -12.90
N SER A 56 1.30 3.03 -11.79
CA SER A 56 -0.05 2.67 -11.38
C SER A 56 -0.91 3.88 -11.09
N MET A 57 -0.37 4.93 -10.48
CA MET A 57 -1.11 6.16 -10.19
C MET A 57 -1.51 6.90 -11.47
N ILE A 58 -0.57 7.07 -12.41
CA ILE A 58 -0.84 7.72 -13.70
C ILE A 58 -1.91 6.94 -14.48
N LEU A 59 -1.78 5.61 -14.57
CA LEU A 59 -2.76 4.77 -15.25
C LEU A 59 -4.13 4.82 -14.57
N SER A 60 -4.17 4.77 -13.24
CA SER A 60 -5.41 4.84 -12.46
C SER A 60 -6.12 6.19 -12.63
N LEU A 61 -5.37 7.29 -12.72
CA LEU A 61 -5.95 8.61 -13.00
C LEU A 61 -6.57 8.67 -14.39
N PHE A 62 -5.89 8.13 -15.40
CA PHE A 62 -6.42 8.09 -16.76
C PHE A 62 -7.66 7.21 -16.87
N LEU A 63 -7.60 5.96 -16.38
CA LEU A 63 -8.75 5.05 -16.40
C LEU A 63 -9.91 5.57 -15.55
N GLY A 64 -9.62 6.08 -14.34
CA GLY A 64 -10.62 6.64 -13.45
C GLY A 64 -11.34 7.84 -14.06
N SER A 65 -10.61 8.76 -14.69
CA SER A 65 -11.21 9.91 -15.37
C SER A 65 -12.08 9.49 -16.56
N LEU A 66 -11.62 8.54 -17.38
CA LEU A 66 -12.41 7.96 -18.47
C LEU A 66 -13.72 7.34 -17.96
N LEU A 67 -13.67 6.55 -16.89
CA LEU A 67 -14.85 5.92 -16.30
C LEU A 67 -15.85 6.93 -15.75
N VAL A 68 -15.38 8.06 -15.20
CA VAL A 68 -16.27 9.16 -14.76
C VAL A 68 -17.00 9.77 -15.95
N VAL A 69 -16.32 9.97 -17.08
CA VAL A 69 -16.95 10.46 -18.32
C VAL A 69 -17.99 9.46 -18.83
N LEU A 70 -17.65 8.17 -18.89
CA LEU A 70 -18.58 7.11 -19.30
C LEU A 70 -19.81 7.02 -18.39
N LYS A 71 -19.61 7.19 -17.08
CA LYS A 71 -20.71 7.21 -16.10
C LYS A 71 -21.69 8.38 -16.29
N ARG A 72 -21.24 9.50 -16.86
CA ARG A 72 -22.09 10.67 -17.17
C ARG A 72 -22.68 10.64 -18.58
N SER A 73 -22.36 9.62 -19.38
CA SER A 73 -22.87 9.48 -20.75
C SER A 73 -24.39 9.35 -20.77
N PRO A 74 -25.11 9.88 -21.78
CA PRO A 74 -26.55 9.66 -21.92
C PRO A 74 -26.92 8.21 -22.23
N PHE A 75 -25.97 7.38 -22.68
CA PHE A 75 -26.22 5.99 -23.03
C PHE A 75 -26.15 5.09 -21.79
N LEU A 76 -27.26 4.40 -21.49
CA LEU A 76 -27.38 3.50 -20.34
C LEU A 76 -26.28 2.44 -20.28
N VAL A 77 -25.86 1.90 -21.44
CA VAL A 77 -24.82 0.86 -21.52
C VAL A 77 -23.50 1.34 -20.91
N PHE A 78 -23.05 2.55 -21.25
CA PHE A 78 -21.79 3.10 -20.72
C PHE A 78 -21.88 3.42 -19.23
N GLN A 79 -23.04 3.89 -18.76
CA GLN A 79 -23.26 4.13 -17.34
C GLN A 79 -23.18 2.84 -16.53
N GLN A 80 -23.86 1.78 -16.98
CA GLN A 80 -23.87 0.49 -16.28
C GLN A 80 -22.50 -0.18 -16.34
N PHE A 81 -21.81 -0.13 -17.47
CA PHE A 81 -20.45 -0.63 -17.58
C PHE A 81 -19.50 0.06 -16.58
N ALA A 82 -19.51 1.40 -16.54
CA ALA A 82 -18.67 2.15 -15.61
C ALA A 82 -19.03 1.83 -14.14
N ARG A 83 -20.32 1.64 -13.83
CA ARG A 83 -20.78 1.25 -12.49
C ARG A 83 -20.28 -0.14 -12.11
N ALA A 84 -20.50 -1.13 -12.96
CA ALA A 84 -20.10 -2.52 -12.73
C ALA A 84 -18.59 -2.64 -12.56
N TYR A 85 -17.80 -2.00 -13.41
CA TYR A 85 -16.34 -1.96 -13.28
C TYR A 85 -15.91 -1.43 -11.91
N VAL A 86 -16.42 -0.25 -11.52
CA VAL A 86 -16.04 0.38 -10.24
C VAL A 86 -16.47 -0.48 -9.05
N GLU A 87 -17.65 -1.09 -9.11
CA GLU A 87 -18.18 -1.94 -8.04
C GLU A 87 -17.37 -3.23 -7.88
N ILE A 88 -16.98 -3.88 -8.98
CA ILE A 88 -16.13 -5.08 -8.92
C ILE A 88 -14.74 -4.74 -8.38
N ILE A 89 -14.09 -3.70 -8.92
CA ILE A 89 -12.71 -3.35 -8.53
C ILE A 89 -12.64 -2.86 -7.08
N ARG A 90 -13.66 -2.12 -6.60
CA ARG A 90 -13.68 -1.64 -5.20
C ARG A 90 -14.29 -2.65 -4.22
N GLY A 91 -15.07 -3.61 -4.72
CA GLY A 91 -15.72 -4.65 -3.92
C GLY A 91 -14.88 -5.92 -3.75
N THR A 92 -13.81 -6.10 -4.54
CA THR A 92 -12.92 -7.27 -4.45
C THR A 92 -11.60 -6.92 -3.74
N PRO A 93 -11.06 -7.82 -2.90
CA PRO A 93 -9.78 -7.60 -2.25
C PRO A 93 -8.64 -7.46 -3.28
N LEU A 94 -7.77 -6.45 -3.09
CA LEU A 94 -6.63 -6.21 -3.98
C LEU A 94 -5.74 -7.46 -4.15
N LEU A 95 -5.54 -8.21 -3.06
CA LEU A 95 -4.74 -9.44 -3.10
C LEU A 95 -5.34 -10.47 -4.06
N VAL A 96 -6.67 -10.62 -4.08
CA VAL A 96 -7.37 -11.53 -5.01
C VAL A 96 -7.17 -11.08 -6.45
N GLN A 97 -7.25 -9.77 -6.72
CA GLN A 97 -7.00 -9.22 -8.05
C GLN A 97 -5.56 -9.54 -8.51
N ILE A 98 -4.56 -9.29 -7.67
CA ILE A 98 -3.16 -9.56 -7.99
C ILE A 98 -2.94 -11.05 -8.28
N ILE A 99 -3.49 -11.94 -7.44
CA ILE A 99 -3.39 -13.40 -7.63
C ILE A 99 -4.05 -13.80 -8.95
N PHE A 100 -5.26 -13.30 -9.24
CA PHE A 100 -5.97 -13.63 -10.48
C PHE A 100 -5.18 -13.18 -11.72
N PHE A 101 -4.75 -11.91 -11.77
CA PHE A 101 -4.00 -11.41 -12.92
C PHE A 101 -2.64 -12.10 -13.09
N PHE A 102 -1.94 -12.40 -11.99
CA PHE A 102 -0.65 -13.07 -12.06
C PHE A 102 -0.79 -14.54 -12.48
N TYR A 103 -1.61 -15.33 -11.77
CA TYR A 103 -1.65 -16.78 -11.94
C TYR A 103 -2.61 -17.27 -13.02
N ILE A 104 -3.66 -16.52 -13.36
CA ILE A 104 -4.66 -16.95 -14.34
C ILE A 104 -4.41 -16.30 -15.70
N ILE A 105 -3.95 -15.05 -15.74
CA ILE A 105 -3.71 -14.34 -17.00
C ILE A 105 -2.22 -14.35 -17.36
N GLY A 106 -1.33 -14.04 -16.41
CA GLY A 106 0.10 -13.89 -16.68
C GLY A 106 0.86 -15.21 -16.87
N THR A 107 0.40 -16.30 -16.26
CA THR A 107 1.04 -17.62 -16.33
C THR A 107 0.26 -18.66 -17.15
N ALA A 108 -0.82 -18.28 -17.81
CA ALA A 108 -1.53 -19.11 -18.79
C ALA A 108 -0.91 -18.94 -20.19
#